data_AF-A0A7C5P9N8-F1
#
_entry.id   AF-A0A7C5P9N8-F1
#
_cell.length_a   1.000
_cell.length_b   1.000
_cell.length_c   1.000
_cell.angle_alpha   90.00
_cell.angle_beta   90.00
_cell.angle_gamma   90.00
#
_symmetry.space_group_name_H-M   'P 1'
#
loop_
_entity.id
_entity.type
_entity.pdbx_description
1 polymer ?
#
loop_
_entity_poly.entity_id
_entity_poly.type
_entity_poly.pdbx_seq_one_letter_code
_entity_poly.pdbx_strand_id
1 'polypeptide(L)'
;MEREITEEKLKKYFEITRNALEMLEIAVHEKSLLFSVAQDFLTMAKSYYSDAEYYYKKGDYVTAFAALNYAHGFIDAGVRLGVFKGEDNRLFAFG
;
A
#
# COMPACT_ATOMS: atom_id res chain seq x y z
N MET A 1 -18.23 -17.14 6.36
CA MET A 1 -17.38 -16.39 5.41
C MET A 1 -18.30 -15.58 4.52
N GLU A 2 -18.28 -14.25 4.65
CA GLU A 2 -18.94 -13.37 3.68
C GLU A 2 -18.21 -13.42 2.35
N ARG A 3 -18.97 -13.46 1.24
CA ARG A 3 -18.44 -13.53 -0.14
C ARG A 3 -18.35 -12.16 -0.81
N GLU A 4 -18.71 -11.10 -0.09
CA GLU A 4 -18.85 -9.74 -0.62
C GLU A 4 -17.92 -8.78 0.14
N ILE A 5 -17.50 -7.72 -0.54
CA ILE A 5 -16.75 -6.63 0.08
C ILE A 5 -17.75 -5.56 0.51
N THR A 6 -17.91 -5.39 1.82
CA THR A 6 -18.74 -4.32 2.38
C THR A 6 -18.03 -2.97 2.29
N GLU A 7 -18.80 -1.88 2.22
CA GLU A 7 -18.25 -0.52 2.22
C GLU A 7 -17.43 -0.26 3.50
N GLU A 8 -17.88 -0.76 4.65
CA GLU A 8 -17.16 -0.65 5.93
C GLU A 8 -15.78 -1.31 5.86
N LYS A 9 -15.72 -2.57 5.37
CA LYS A 9 -14.44 -3.27 5.19
C LYS A 9 -13.53 -2.52 4.23
N LEU A 10 -14.09 -1.99 3.13
CA LEU A 10 -13.31 -1.26 2.14
C LEU A 10 -12.76 0.06 2.70
N LYS A 11 -13.56 0.84 3.43
CA LYS A 11 -13.12 2.06 4.12
C LYS A 11 -12.01 1.79 5.12
N LYS A 12 -12.11 0.71 5.89
CA LYS A 12 -11.05 0.27 6.80
C LYS A 12 -9.73 0.00 6.05
N TYR A 13 -9.78 -0.66 4.89
CA TYR A 13 -8.57 -0.91 4.09
C TYR A 13 -8.00 0.38 3.50
N PHE A 14 -8.84 1.34 3.09
CA PHE A 14 -8.39 2.66 2.66
C PHE A 14 -7.64 3.38 3.77
N GLU A 15 -8.15 3.35 5.00
CA GLU A 15 -7.51 3.98 6.15
C GLU A 15 -6.15 3.34 6.45
N ILE A 16 -6.08 2.01 6.53
CA ILE A 16 -4.83 1.29 6.78
C ILE A 16 -3.80 1.61 5.69
N THR A 17 -4.20 1.58 4.41
CA THR A 17 -3.29 1.85 3.29
C THR A 17 -2.82 3.31 3.27
N ARG A 18 -3.71 4.25 3.59
CA ARG A 18 -3.34 5.67 3.71
C ARG A 18 -2.30 5.88 4.80
N ASN A 19 -2.57 5.34 6.00
CA ASN A 19 -1.66 5.48 7.13
C ASN A 19 -0.28 4.87 6.82
N ALA A 20 -0.26 3.70 6.16
CA ALA A 20 0.99 3.08 5.73
C ALA A 20 1.76 3.95 4.72
N LEU A 21 1.08 4.55 3.74
CA LEU A 21 1.70 5.46 2.76
C LEU A 21 2.20 6.77 3.39
N GLU A 22 1.51 7.30 4.40
CA GLU A 22 1.88 8.52 5.11
C GLU A 22 3.11 8.31 6.02
N MET A 23 3.23 7.12 6.60
CA MET A 23 4.35 6.75 7.49
C MET A 23 5.56 6.15 6.76
N LEU A 24 5.45 5.89 5.45
CA LEU A 24 6.50 5.20 4.70
C LEU A 24 7.72 6.11 4.49
N GLU A 25 8.88 5.66 4.99
CA GLU A 25 10.16 6.35 4.80
C GLU A 25 11.12 5.48 3.99
N ILE A 26 11.82 6.07 3.02
CA ILE A 26 12.90 5.39 2.28
C ILE A 26 14.09 5.20 3.24
N ALA A 27 14.54 3.95 3.39
CA ALA A 27 15.61 3.56 4.30
C ALA A 27 17.01 3.55 3.64
N VAL A 28 17.07 3.60 2.31
CA VAL A 28 18.31 3.53 1.54
C VAL A 28 18.82 4.90 1.11
N HIS A 29 20.13 5.03 0.98
CA HIS A 29 20.78 6.28 0.55
C HIS A 29 20.44 6.63 -0.91
N GLU A 30 20.22 7.90 -1.21
CA GLU A 30 19.80 8.43 -2.53
C GLU A 30 20.73 8.03 -3.70
N LYS A 31 22.02 7.86 -3.43
CA LYS A 31 23.04 7.44 -4.42
C LYS A 31 23.14 5.92 -4.61
N SER A 32 22.37 5.12 -3.86
CA SER A 32 22.39 3.67 -3.99
C SER A 32 21.53 3.21 -5.17
N LEU A 33 21.88 2.07 -5.76
CA LEU A 33 21.05 1.42 -6.79
C LEU A 33 19.65 1.04 -6.29
N LEU A 34 19.48 0.87 -4.97
CA LEU A 34 18.20 0.55 -4.35
C LEU A 34 17.29 1.76 -4.19
N PHE A 35 17.81 2.99 -4.33
CA PHE A 35 16.97 4.18 -4.22
C PHE A 35 15.94 4.26 -5.34
N SER A 36 16.32 3.95 -6.59
CA SER A 36 15.35 3.89 -7.69
C SER A 36 14.30 2.81 -7.47
N VAL A 37 14.71 1.65 -6.92
CA VAL A 37 13.77 0.58 -6.56
C VAL A 37 12.78 1.06 -5.48
N ALA A 38 13.25 1.77 -4.45
CA ALA A 38 12.41 2.36 -3.43
C ALA A 38 11.40 3.36 -4.03
N GLN A 39 11.85 4.21 -4.96
CA GLN A 39 11.00 5.18 -5.65
C GLN A 39 9.95 4.49 -6.53
N ASP A 40 10.33 3.44 -7.27
CA ASP A 40 9.40 2.67 -8.10
C ASP A 40 8.33 2.00 -7.23
N PHE A 41 8.72 1.40 -6.11
CA PHE A 41 7.78 0.76 -5.18
C PHE A 41 6.81 1.77 -4.57
N LEU A 42 7.31 2.93 -4.15
CA LEU A 42 6.46 4.01 -3.60
C LEU A 42 5.51 4.55 -4.66
N THR A 43 5.98 4.69 -5.90
CA THR A 43 5.16 5.13 -7.03
C THR A 43 4.05 4.14 -7.28
N MET A 44 4.36 2.85 -7.38
CA MET A 44 3.35 1.81 -7.60
C MET A 44 2.33 1.74 -6.47
N ALA A 45 2.77 1.82 -5.20
CA ALA A 45 1.85 1.83 -4.06
C ALA A 45 0.87 3.01 -4.11
N LYS A 46 1.35 4.22 -4.44
CA LYS A 46 0.51 5.42 -4.60
C LYS A 46 -0.43 5.33 -5.80
N SER A 47 0.03 4.79 -6.92
CA SER A 47 -0.79 4.58 -8.11
C SER A 47 -1.96 3.64 -7.81
N TYR A 48 -1.70 2.50 -7.19
CA TYR A 48 -2.77 1.56 -6.83
C TYR A 48 -3.73 2.10 -5.76
N TYR A 49 -3.24 2.95 -4.84
CA TYR A 49 -4.14 3.66 -3.92
C TYR A 49 -5.08 4.61 -4.68
N SER A 50 -4.57 5.35 -5.66
CA SER A 50 -5.38 6.24 -6.50
C SER A 50 -6.38 5.47 -7.36
N ASP A 51 -5.98 4.31 -7.91
CA ASP A 51 -6.87 3.41 -8.63
C ASP A 51 -7.99 2.90 -7.72
N ALA A 52 -7.67 2.54 -6.48
CA ALA A 52 -8.68 2.15 -5.51
C ALA A 52 -9.72 3.26 -5.30
N GLU A 53 -9.29 4.52 -5.12
CA GLU A 53 -10.21 5.66 -4.98
C GLU A 53 -11.10 5.84 -6.22
N TYR A 54 -10.54 5.62 -7.41
CA TYR A 54 -11.28 5.67 -8.66
C TYR A 54 -12.38 4.60 -8.74
N TYR A 55 -12.05 3.34 -8.46
CA TYR A 55 -13.01 2.24 -8.49
C TYR A 55 -14.04 2.34 -7.37
N TYR A 56 -13.65 2.82 -6.20
CA TYR A 56 -14.57 3.10 -5.09
C TYR A 56 -15.64 4.12 -5.48
N LYS A 57 -15.25 5.24 -6.11
CA LYS A 57 -16.19 6.27 -6.60
C LYS A 57 -17.16 5.73 -7.66
N LYS A 58 -16.81 4.64 -8.35
CA LYS A 58 -17.64 3.94 -9.34
C LYS A 58 -18.53 2.84 -8.75
N GLY A 59 -18.40 2.55 -7.46
CA GLY A 59 -19.12 1.44 -6.81
C GLY A 59 -18.52 0.05 -7.09
N ASP A 60 -17.35 -0.03 -7.73
CA ASP A 60 -16.65 -1.30 -7.98
C ASP A 60 -15.76 -1.65 -6.77
N TYR A 61 -16.41 -2.20 -5.74
CA TYR A 61 -15.75 -2.47 -4.46
C TYR A 61 -14.75 -3.63 -4.52
N VAL A 62 -14.98 -4.61 -5.41
CA VAL A 62 -14.06 -5.74 -5.58
C VAL A 62 -12.76 -5.25 -6.20
N THR A 63 -12.82 -4.45 -7.27
CA THR A 63 -11.62 -3.90 -7.91
C THR A 63 -10.92 -2.89 -7.01
N ALA A 64 -11.67 -2.04 -6.29
CA ALA A 64 -11.09 -1.13 -5.31
C ALA A 64 -10.34 -1.88 -4.20
N PHE A 65 -10.93 -2.95 -3.67
CA PHE A 65 -10.30 -3.79 -2.66
C PHE A 65 -9.04 -4.48 -3.21
N ALA A 66 -9.09 -5.01 -4.43
CA ALA A 66 -7.93 -5.61 -5.08
C ALA A 66 -6.78 -4.61 -5.25
N ALA A 67 -7.08 -3.37 -5.68
CA ALA A 67 -6.10 -2.30 -5.82
C ALA A 67 -5.44 -1.93 -4.48
N LEU A 68 -6.20 -1.85 -3.38
CA LEU A 68 -5.63 -1.62 -2.04
C LEU A 68 -4.69 -2.74 -1.60
N ASN A 69 -5.03 -4.00 -1.88
CA ASN A 69 -4.14 -5.12 -1.56
C ASN A 69 -2.87 -5.10 -2.42
N TYR A 70 -2.95 -4.67 -3.69
CA TYR A 70 -1.77 -4.46 -4.53
C TYR A 70 -0.89 -3.32 -4.00
N ALA A 71 -1.48 -2.20 -3.58
CA ALA A 71 -0.75 -1.10 -2.95
C ALA A 71 0.03 -1.57 -1.72
N HIS A 72 -0.63 -2.30 -0.83
CA HIS A 72 0.02 -2.93 0.33
C HIS A 72 1.10 -3.94 -0.06
N GLY A 73 0.91 -4.72 -1.12
CA GLY A 73 1.91 -5.64 -1.63
C GLY A 73 3.25 -4.96 -1.97
N PHE A 74 3.22 -3.77 -2.58
CA PHE A 74 4.43 -2.99 -2.83
C PHE A 74 5.07 -2.43 -1.55
N ILE A 75 4.24 -1.99 -0.60
CA ILE A 75 4.72 -1.49 0.69
C ILE A 75 5.44 -2.62 1.45
N ASP A 76 4.78 -3.77 1.63
CA ASP A 76 5.33 -4.93 2.33
C ASP A 76 6.58 -5.48 1.66
N ALA A 77 6.59 -5.57 0.33
CA ALA A 77 7.76 -5.99 -0.41
C ALA A 77 8.94 -5.03 -0.19
N GLY A 78 8.68 -3.72 -0.14
CA GLY A 78 9.71 -2.71 0.11
C GLY A 78 10.25 -2.74 1.54
N VAL A 79 9.39 -2.93 2.54
CA VAL A 79 9.81 -3.15 3.94
C VAL A 79 10.66 -4.43 4.04
N ARG A 80 10.20 -5.53 3.44
CA ARG A 80 10.91 -6.81 3.47
C ARG A 80 12.27 -6.77 2.76
N LEU A 81 12.37 -6.02 1.67
CA LEU A 81 13.63 -5.80 0.93
C LEU A 81 14.58 -4.87 1.71
N GLY A 82 14.08 -4.12 2.70
CA GLY A 82 14.85 -3.14 3.47
C GLY A 82 15.00 -1.79 2.77
N VAL A 83 14.17 -1.50 1.76
CA VAL A 83 14.17 -0.19 1.07
C VAL A 83 13.25 0.83 1.75
N PHE A 84 12.30 0.36 2.55
CA PHE A 84 11.48 1.20 3.44
C PHE A 84 11.73 0.86 4.91
N LYS A 85 11.56 1.85 5.79
CA LYS A 85 11.47 1.60 7.24
C LYS A 85 10.10 1.03 7.56
N GLY A 86 10.07 -0.11 8.26
CA GLY A 86 8.85 -0.68 8.83
C GLY A 86 9.13 -1.05 10.28
N GLU A 87 8.59 -0.28 11.21
CA GLU A 87 8.67 -0.57 12.66
C GLU A 87 7.28 -0.77 13.28
N ASP A 88 6.20 -0.60 12.51
CA ASP A 88 4.81 -0.81 12.97
C ASP A 88 4.20 -2.08 12.36
N ASN A 89 4.26 -3.17 13.13
CA ASN A 89 3.66 -4.47 12.83
C ASN A 89 2.12 -4.45 12.59
N ARG A 90 1.43 -3.35 12.87
CA ARG A 90 0.00 -3.18 12.55
C ARG A 90 -0.22 -2.64 11.14
N LEU A 91 0.80 -2.01 10.56
CA LEU A 91 0.76 -1.37 9.26
C LEU A 91 1.53 -2.16 8.19
N PHE A 92 2.53 -2.96 8.61
CA PHE A 92 3.41 -3.72 7.72
C PHE A 92 3.41 -5.20 8.12
N ALA A 93 3.36 -6.09 7.14
CA ALA A 93 3.41 -7.54 7.39
C ALA A 93 4.78 -8.04 7.89
N PHE A 94 5.83 -7.21 7.79
CA PHE A 94 7.22 -7.58 8.10
C PHE A 94 7.97 -6.51 8.91
N GLY A 95 7.25 -5.64 9.62
CA GLY A 95 7.82 -4.56 10.43
C GLY A 95 8.10 -4.92 11.88
#